data_AF-A0A3D4E7Z4-F1
#
_entry.id   AF-A0A3D4E7Z4-F1
#
_cell.length_a   1.000
_cell.length_b   1.000
_cell.length_c   1.000
_cell.angle_alpha   90.00
_cell.angle_beta   90.00
_cell.angle_gamma   90.00
#
_symmetry.space_group_name_H-M   'P 1'
#
loop_
_entity.id
_entity.type
_entity.pdbx_description
1 polymer ?
#
loop_
_entity_poly.entity_id
_entity_poly.type
_entity_poly.pdbx_seq_one_letter_code
_entity_poly.pdbx_strand_id
1 'polypeptide(L)'
;MRCLRRTTKPTCKKTGGKRRRYTMIFSAAASIAAAVAVAVIFINRPSEKVDWFAGVADDPVAVYLAYSEKVTLMYGEILSRDLEDRWERTVGSIAEETVPMIDQLPDELDDAAKAIILKEYYGELLDGLDKINKIKEL
;
A
#
# COMPACT_ATOMS: atom_id res chain seq x y z
N MET A 1 -67.46 -1.63 55.22
CA MET A 1 -66.78 -2.71 55.97
C MET A 1 -66.63 -3.94 55.05
N ARG A 2 -65.44 -4.55 55.07
CA ARG A 2 -65.05 -5.86 54.49
C ARG A 2 -64.90 -5.97 52.96
N CYS A 3 -63.67 -5.74 52.49
CA CYS A 3 -63.05 -6.58 51.48
C CYS A 3 -61.89 -7.33 52.16
N LEU A 4 -62.12 -8.59 52.50
CA LEU A 4 -61.08 -9.55 52.90
C LEU A 4 -60.79 -10.43 51.67
N ARG A 5 -59.60 -10.33 51.10
CA ARG A 5 -59.01 -11.44 50.33
C ARG A 5 -57.59 -11.69 50.82
N ARG A 6 -57.40 -12.91 51.30
CA ARG A 6 -56.17 -13.49 51.82
C ARG A 6 -55.12 -13.65 50.73
N THR A 7 -53.92 -13.18 51.07
CA THR A 7 -52.57 -13.71 50.82
C THR A 7 -52.43 -15.06 50.10
N THR A 8 -51.63 -15.06 49.02
CA THR A 8 -50.53 -16.02 48.80
C THR A 8 -49.40 -15.31 48.00
N LYS A 9 -48.17 -15.27 48.56
CA LYS A 9 -46.89 -15.07 47.83
C LYS A 9 -46.37 -16.47 47.44
N PRO A 10 -45.34 -16.68 46.59
CA PRO A 10 -44.34 -15.73 46.06
C PRO A 10 -44.03 -15.90 44.54
N THR A 11 -43.26 -14.99 43.94
CA THR A 11 -41.95 -15.28 43.32
C THR A 11 -41.44 -14.05 42.58
N CYS A 12 -40.33 -13.53 43.08
CA CYS A 12 -39.50 -12.56 42.38
C CYS A 12 -38.88 -13.25 41.17
N LYS A 13 -39.18 -12.80 39.94
CA LYS A 13 -38.34 -13.11 38.78
C LYS A 13 -37.69 -11.82 38.30
N LYS A 14 -36.44 -11.61 38.73
CA LYS A 14 -35.45 -10.85 37.97
C LYS A 14 -35.26 -11.56 36.63
N THR A 15 -35.70 -10.97 35.54
CA THR A 15 -35.18 -11.31 34.20
C THR A 15 -34.40 -10.13 33.68
N GLY A 16 -33.11 -10.16 34.02
CA GLY A 16 -32.12 -9.23 33.50
C GLY A 16 -31.96 -9.33 31.99
N GLY A 17 -31.79 -8.14 31.39
CA GLY A 17 -30.88 -7.84 30.28
C GLY A 17 -30.72 -8.87 29.17
N LYS A 18 -31.56 -8.78 28.13
CA LYS A 18 -31.23 -9.26 26.78
C LYS A 18 -31.45 -8.15 25.75
N ARG A 19 -30.65 -7.08 25.79
CA ARG A 19 -30.65 -6.00 24.78
C ARG A 19 -29.25 -5.44 24.47
N ARG A 20 -28.18 -6.24 24.58
CA ARG A 20 -26.80 -5.74 24.44
C ARG A 20 -25.83 -6.55 23.57
N ARG A 21 -26.27 -7.58 22.83
CA ARG A 21 -25.35 -8.42 22.04
C ARG A 21 -25.36 -8.17 20.52
N TYR A 22 -26.40 -7.55 19.97
CA TYR A 22 -26.47 -7.31 18.51
C TYR A 22 -25.80 -6.01 18.07
N THR A 23 -25.54 -5.06 18.97
CA THR A 23 -24.96 -3.76 18.61
C THR A 23 -23.44 -3.78 18.40
N MET A 24 -22.71 -4.76 18.95
CA MET A 24 -21.24 -4.84 18.79
C MET A 24 -20.78 -5.50 17.48
N ILE A 25 -21.64 -6.28 16.83
CA ILE A 25 -21.26 -7.01 15.60
C ILE A 25 -21.27 -6.06 14.40
N PHE A 26 -22.23 -5.12 14.34
CA PHE A 26 -22.30 -4.13 13.26
C PHE A 26 -21.17 -3.10 13.31
N SER A 27 -20.67 -2.74 14.50
CA SER A 27 -19.54 -1.81 14.62
C SER A 27 -18.23 -2.42 14.14
N ALA A 28 -18.01 -3.72 14.35
CA ALA A 28 -16.82 -4.43 13.87
C ALA A 28 -16.85 -4.69 12.35
N ALA A 29 -18.01 -5.01 11.80
CA ALA A 29 -18.17 -5.20 10.36
C ALA A 29 -17.97 -3.88 9.58
N ALA A 30 -18.46 -2.76 10.12
CA ALA A 30 -18.27 -1.44 9.51
C ALA A 30 -16.80 -0.98 9.53
N SER A 31 -16.05 -1.24 10.61
CA SER A 31 -14.64 -0.86 10.70
C SER A 31 -13.73 -1.68 9.78
N ILE A 32 -14.00 -2.98 9.60
CA ILE A 32 -13.27 -3.82 8.65
C ILE A 32 -13.56 -3.37 7.22
N ALA A 33 -14.83 -3.11 6.87
CA ALA A 33 -15.20 -2.63 5.54
C ALA A 33 -14.57 -1.26 5.21
N ALA A 34 -14.49 -0.34 6.18
CA ALA A 34 -13.82 0.94 6.00
C ALA A 34 -12.30 0.80 5.79
N ALA A 35 -11.63 -0.06 6.57
CA ALA A 35 -10.19 -0.30 6.40
C ALA A 35 -9.86 -0.94 5.04
N VAL A 36 -10.68 -1.89 4.59
CA VAL A 36 -10.53 -2.51 3.27
C VAL A 36 -10.82 -1.50 2.16
N ALA A 37 -11.86 -0.67 2.30
CA ALA A 37 -12.17 0.38 1.34
C ALA A 37 -11.03 1.40 1.22
N VAL A 38 -10.45 1.86 2.33
CA VAL A 38 -9.30 2.76 2.32
C VAL A 38 -8.10 2.09 1.65
N ALA A 39 -7.78 0.84 1.98
CA ALA A 39 -6.67 0.12 1.33
C ALA A 39 -6.90 -0.06 -0.18
N VAL A 40 -8.12 -0.40 -0.61
CA VAL A 40 -8.47 -0.57 -2.03
C VAL A 40 -8.45 0.77 -2.78
N ILE A 41 -8.91 1.86 -2.17
CA ILE A 41 -8.83 3.21 -2.74
C ILE A 41 -7.37 3.69 -2.80
N PHE A 42 -6.53 3.31 -1.84
CA PHE A 42 -5.12 3.66 -1.84
C PHE A 42 -4.34 2.91 -2.93
N ILE A 43 -4.61 1.61 -3.09
CA ILE A 43 -4.02 0.78 -4.16
C ILE A 43 -4.53 1.24 -5.54
N ASN A 44 -5.80 1.62 -5.66
CA ASN A 44 -6.40 2.11 -6.92
C ASN A 44 -6.37 3.64 -7.06
N ARG A 45 -5.62 4.37 -6.21
CA ARG A 45 -5.51 5.82 -6.38
C ARG A 45 -4.84 6.03 -7.75
N PRO A 46 -5.46 6.78 -8.67
CA PRO A 46 -4.82 7.07 -9.95
C PRO A 46 -3.53 7.83 -9.65
N SER A 47 -2.39 7.15 -9.72
CA SER A 47 -1.11 7.83 -9.81
C SER A 47 -1.10 8.44 -11.21
N GLU A 48 -0.96 9.76 -11.27
CA GLU A 48 -0.61 10.42 -12.52
C GLU A 48 0.59 9.68 -13.10
N LYS A 49 0.49 9.22 -14.35
CA LYS A 49 1.61 8.52 -15.01
C LYS A 49 2.75 9.52 -15.12
N VAL A 50 3.75 9.37 -14.26
CA VAL A 50 4.95 10.19 -14.29
C VAL A 50 5.82 9.67 -15.43
N ASP A 51 6.11 10.54 -16.40
CA ASP A 51 7.14 10.22 -17.39
C ASP A 51 8.52 10.40 -16.74
N TRP A 52 8.98 9.33 -16.10
CA TRP A 52 10.25 9.30 -15.38
C TRP A 52 11.47 9.61 -16.26
N PHE A 53 11.34 9.40 -17.58
CA PHE A 53 12.43 9.53 -18.54
C PHE A 53 12.20 10.67 -19.54
N ALA A 54 11.34 11.63 -19.20
CA ALA A 54 11.11 12.83 -19.99
C ALA A 54 12.44 13.55 -20.28
N GLY A 55 12.80 13.68 -21.56
CA GLY A 55 14.04 14.33 -21.99
C GLY A 55 15.31 13.47 -21.90
N VAL A 56 15.21 12.20 -21.49
CA VAL A 56 16.33 11.25 -21.54
C VAL A 56 16.46 10.68 -22.95
N ALA A 57 17.68 10.71 -23.49
CA ALA A 57 17.99 10.18 -24.80
C ALA A 57 17.63 8.69 -24.92
N ASP A 58 17.39 8.23 -26.14
CA ASP A 58 17.18 6.80 -26.46
C ASP A 58 18.53 6.06 -26.51
N ASP A 59 19.28 6.17 -25.42
CA ASP A 59 20.55 5.50 -25.17
C ASP A 59 20.43 4.67 -23.89
N PRO A 60 20.71 3.36 -23.92
CA PRO A 60 20.47 2.47 -22.79
C PRO A 60 21.28 2.86 -21.55
N VAL A 61 22.50 3.38 -21.75
CA VAL A 61 23.35 3.85 -20.66
C VAL A 61 22.77 5.12 -20.03
N ALA A 62 22.32 6.08 -20.84
CA ALA A 62 21.66 7.29 -20.35
C ALA A 62 20.40 6.97 -19.54
N VAL A 63 19.59 6.00 -19.99
CA VAL A 63 18.39 5.54 -19.27
C VAL A 63 18.76 4.91 -17.92
N TYR A 64 19.77 4.03 -17.89
CA TYR A 64 20.24 3.42 -16.64
C TYR A 64 20.78 4.46 -15.64
N LEU A 65 21.59 5.41 -16.11
CA LEU A 65 22.12 6.47 -15.25
C LEU A 65 21.00 7.33 -14.68
N ALA A 66 20.03 7.73 -15.51
CA ALA A 66 18.86 8.50 -15.06
C ALA A 66 18.01 7.75 -14.03
N TYR A 67 17.86 6.43 -14.19
CA TYR A 67 17.21 5.57 -13.20
C TYR A 67 18.00 5.52 -11.89
N SER A 68 19.31 5.25 -11.95
CA SER A 68 20.17 5.10 -10.77
C SER A 68 20.18 6.35 -9.88
N GLU A 69 20.20 7.53 -10.49
CA GLU A 69 20.12 8.82 -9.78
C GLU A 69 18.79 8.96 -9.04
N LYS A 70 17.67 8.70 -9.73
CA LYS A 70 16.32 8.81 -9.15
C LYS A 70 16.09 7.80 -8.03
N VAL A 71 16.52 6.56 -8.22
CA VAL A 71 16.45 5.53 -7.18
C VAL A 71 17.27 5.92 -5.97
N THR A 72 18.50 6.41 -6.16
CA THR A 72 19.34 6.82 -5.02
C THR A 72 18.68 7.92 -4.20
N LEU A 73 18.07 8.91 -4.86
CA LEU A 73 17.34 10.00 -4.19
C LEU A 73 16.11 9.46 -3.44
N MET A 74 15.24 8.71 -4.10
CA MET A 74 14.02 8.18 -3.48
C MET A 74 14.32 7.17 -2.38
N TYR A 75 15.32 6.31 -2.57
CA TYR A 75 15.76 5.35 -1.57
C TYR A 75 16.26 6.06 -0.31
N GLY A 76 17.09 7.10 -0.46
CA GLY A 76 17.55 7.92 0.66
C GLY A 76 16.41 8.65 1.38
N GLU A 77 15.45 9.20 0.64
CA GLU A 77 14.26 9.84 1.22
C GLU A 77 13.39 8.86 2.00
N ILE A 78 13.13 7.67 1.43
CA ILE A 78 12.31 6.63 2.05
C ILE A 78 12.98 6.11 3.33
N LEU A 79 14.29 5.82 3.30
CA LEU A 79 15.05 5.37 4.47
C LEU A 79 15.22 6.43 5.57
N SER A 80 15.18 7.72 5.21
CA SER A 80 15.24 8.80 6.21
C SER A 80 14.01 8.84 7.12
N ARG A 81 12.93 8.17 6.73
CA ARG A 81 11.70 8.02 7.50
C ARG A 81 11.78 6.75 8.33
N ASP A 82 11.09 6.73 9.48
CA ASP A 82 10.99 5.53 10.31
C ASP A 82 10.25 4.42 9.53
N LEU A 83 11.02 3.45 9.02
CA LEU A 83 10.52 2.31 8.26
C LEU A 83 10.50 1.09 9.16
N GLU A 84 9.34 0.43 9.22
CA GLU A 84 9.31 -0.95 9.69
C GLU A 84 10.21 -1.83 8.80
N ASP A 85 10.94 -2.78 9.37
CA ASP A 85 11.88 -3.69 8.69
C ASP A 85 11.33 -4.35 7.41
N ARG A 86 10.00 -4.53 7.37
CA ARG A 86 9.29 -5.08 6.20
C ARG A 86 9.42 -4.17 4.97
N TRP A 87 9.32 -2.86 5.17
CA TRP A 87 9.42 -1.87 4.10
C TRP A 87 10.85 -1.71 3.63
N GLU A 88 11.84 -1.71 4.53
CA GLU A 88 13.26 -1.68 4.17
C GLU A 88 13.60 -2.82 3.20
N ARG A 89 13.16 -4.05 3.48
CA ARG A 89 13.38 -5.18 2.57
C ARG A 89 12.71 -5.02 1.22
N THR A 90 11.50 -4.44 1.19
CA THR A 90 10.74 -4.26 -0.04
C THR A 90 11.36 -3.17 -0.92
N VAL A 91 11.72 -2.04 -0.31
CA VAL A 91 12.36 -0.90 -0.96
C VAL A 91 13.75 -1.32 -1.46
N GLY A 92 14.52 -2.05 -0.65
CA GLY A 92 15.78 -2.66 -1.06
C GLY A 92 15.62 -3.58 -2.27
N SER A 93 14.60 -4.45 -2.29
CA SER A 93 14.38 -5.35 -3.45
C SER A 93 13.98 -4.65 -4.76
N ILE A 94 13.49 -3.42 -4.69
CA ILE A 94 13.12 -2.61 -5.86
C ILE A 94 14.30 -1.74 -6.32
N ALA A 95 15.08 -1.23 -5.37
CA ALA A 95 16.20 -0.32 -5.62
C ALA A 95 17.51 -1.06 -5.95
N GLU A 96 17.69 -2.25 -5.40
CA GLU A 96 18.90 -3.06 -5.57
C GLU A 96 18.62 -4.24 -6.51
N GLU A 97 18.93 -4.05 -7.78
CA GLU A 97 18.98 -5.16 -8.73
C GLU A 97 20.24 -6.01 -8.46
N THR A 98 20.09 -7.33 -8.37
CA THR A 98 21.25 -8.24 -8.25
C THR A 98 22.12 -8.23 -9.51
N VAL A 99 21.48 -8.10 -10.68
CA VAL A 99 22.11 -7.89 -11.98
C VAL A 99 21.29 -6.80 -12.67
N PRO A 100 21.89 -5.67 -13.07
CA PRO A 100 21.17 -4.60 -13.75
C PRO A 100 20.48 -5.09 -15.03
N MET A 101 19.25 -4.64 -15.30
CA MET A 101 18.55 -5.01 -16.54
C MET A 101 19.34 -4.65 -17.81
N ILE A 102 20.13 -3.59 -17.79
CA ILE A 102 20.98 -3.18 -18.92
C ILE A 102 21.97 -4.30 -19.34
N ASP A 103 22.46 -5.10 -18.39
CA ASP A 103 23.41 -6.19 -18.63
C ASP A 103 22.71 -7.50 -19.05
N GLN A 104 21.38 -7.56 -18.93
CA GLN A 104 20.58 -8.74 -19.26
C GLN A 104 20.00 -8.68 -20.69
N LEU A 105 20.08 -7.51 -21.35
CA LEU A 105 19.53 -7.33 -22.69
C LEU A 105 20.46 -7.94 -23.76
N PRO A 106 19.90 -8.66 -24.75
CA PRO A 106 20.68 -9.28 -25.82
C PRO A 106 21.42 -8.23 -26.67
N ASP A 107 22.64 -8.57 -27.09
CA ASP A 107 23.49 -7.69 -27.91
C ASP A 107 22.96 -7.48 -29.33
N GLU A 108 22.06 -8.35 -29.80
CA GLU A 108 21.41 -8.25 -31.09
C GLU A 108 20.37 -7.11 -31.18
N LEU A 109 19.92 -6.58 -30.04
CA LEU A 109 19.02 -5.43 -30.02
C LEU A 109 19.80 -4.14 -30.24
N ASP A 110 19.25 -3.26 -31.09
CA ASP A 110 19.77 -1.91 -31.21
C ASP A 110 19.56 -1.08 -29.94
N ASP A 111 20.37 -0.04 -29.77
CA ASP A 111 20.39 0.78 -28.55
C ASP A 111 19.04 1.47 -28.30
N ALA A 112 18.30 1.83 -29.35
CA ALA A 112 17.00 2.46 -29.22
C ALA A 112 15.95 1.47 -28.66
N ALA A 113 15.94 0.23 -29.16
CA ALA A 113 15.11 -0.84 -28.65
C ALA A 113 15.47 -1.19 -27.20
N LYS A 114 16.77 -1.27 -26.88
CA LYS A 114 17.24 -1.45 -25.50
C LYS A 114 16.76 -0.31 -24.61
N ALA A 115 16.88 0.94 -25.04
CA ALA A 115 16.45 2.11 -24.29
C ALA A 115 14.94 2.10 -24.03
N ILE A 116 14.11 1.72 -25.01
CA ILE A 116 12.64 1.61 -24.83
C ILE A 116 12.31 0.57 -23.75
N ILE A 117 12.92 -0.62 -23.83
CA ILE A 117 12.71 -1.69 -22.83
C ILE A 117 13.14 -1.22 -21.44
N LEU A 118 14.28 -0.55 -21.33
CA LEU A 118 14.79 -0.04 -20.06
C LEU A 118 13.89 1.07 -19.50
N LYS A 119 13.36 1.98 -20.33
CA LYS A 119 12.43 3.04 -19.90
C LYS A 119 11.14 2.44 -19.33
N GLU A 120 10.62 1.38 -19.95
CA GLU A 120 9.45 0.67 -19.43
C GLU A 120 9.77 -0.04 -18.11
N TYR A 121 10.79 -0.88 -18.10
CA TYR A 121 11.18 -1.67 -16.93
C TYR A 121 11.52 -0.80 -15.71
N TYR A 122 12.43 0.16 -15.87
CA TYR A 122 12.81 1.06 -14.79
C TYR A 122 11.69 2.04 -14.41
N GLY A 123 10.82 2.40 -15.35
CA GLY A 123 9.65 3.23 -15.09
C GLY A 123 8.70 2.54 -14.11
N GLU A 124 8.47 1.23 -14.28
CA GLU A 124 7.65 0.45 -13.35
C GLU A 124 8.27 0.36 -11.94
N LEU A 125 9.60 0.23 -11.84
CA LEU A 125 10.29 0.23 -10.54
C LEU A 125 10.17 1.58 -9.84
N LEU A 126 10.36 2.69 -10.56
CA LEU A 126 10.21 4.05 -10.02
C LEU A 126 8.76 4.32 -9.58
N ASP A 127 7.77 3.87 -10.35
CA ASP A 127 6.36 3.91 -9.96
C ASP A 127 6.10 3.12 -8.66
N GLY A 128 6.76 1.98 -8.49
CA GLY A 128 6.70 1.19 -7.27
C GLY A 128 7.26 1.94 -6.06
N LEU A 129 8.42 2.58 -6.22
CA LEU A 129 9.04 3.40 -5.17
C LEU A 129 8.21 4.64 -4.83
N ASP A 130 7.68 5.34 -5.83
CA ASP A 130 6.83 6.52 -5.65
C ASP A 130 5.54 6.19 -4.88
N LYS A 131 4.91 5.05 -5.18
CA LYS A 131 3.75 4.55 -4.41
C LYS A 131 4.10 4.33 -2.95
N ILE A 132 5.27 3.73 -2.65
CA ILE A 132 5.74 3.53 -1.28
C ILE A 132 6.02 4.88 -0.60
N ASN A 133 6.69 5.79 -1.30
CA ASN A 133 7.02 7.12 -0.79
C ASN A 133 5.75 7.88 -0.38
N LYS A 134 4.71 7.86 -1.24
CA LYS A 134 3.40 8.48 -0.99
C LYS A 134 2.62 7.84 0.15
N ILE A 135 2.74 6.53 0.38
CA ILE A 135 2.17 5.87 1.58
C ILE A 135 2.82 6.43 2.85
N LYS A 136 4.13 6.70 2.80
CA LYS A 136 4.92 7.18 3.93
C LYS A 136 4.86 8.69 4.16
N GLU A 137 4.23 9.46 3.28
CA GLU A 137 3.99 10.90 3.48
C GLU A 137 2.77 11.20 4.36
N LEU A 138 1.90 10.21 4.58
CA LEU A 138 0.66 10.34 5.38
C LEU A 138 0.87 10.00 6.85
#